data_AF-A0A0B7KJA0-F1
#
_entry.id   AF-A0A0B7KJA0-F1
#
_cell.length_a   1.000
_cell.length_b   1.000
_cell.length_c   1.000
_cell.angle_alpha   90.00
_cell.angle_beta   90.00
_cell.angle_gamma   90.00
#
_symmetry.space_group_name_H-M   'P 1'
#
loop_
_entity.id
_entity.type
_entity.pdbx_description
1 polymer ?
#
loop_
_entity_poly.entity_id
_entity_poly.type
_entity_poly.pdbx_seq_one_letter_code
_entity_poly.pdbx_strand_id
1 'polypeptide(L)'
;MASIAPRQSVCRRCLRLARPPKSCQTRNYTSPGPRERTVVESQDEKKDISQPSESPPKDPKSSSSSPSQPGAMTRRLQEATEDALLTGGRTSQKLVEDAGFSEELKEKLFNKVKEAQFRKRFSSAFAEAGISSSSSAVGEGSHHIATAAPWTGKETTHDAVLRMLDDSKKPLSPELRGKFRTPVPVDMRIKRDPAMSASQRPRPLLPPFRDPDWEAAERTYMELSIDNLNSITRTYNLMAPDLAKKPYFSLQRELLGAFAEVAPQLANEIKERTTRVKSPGLGGGRHQTAAAGIFENFGGGSSPRIRLEAEEKAYGFKDWWRDVWKK
;
A
#
# COMPACT_ATOMS: atom_id res chain seq x y z
N MET A 1 65.02 -22.38 -42.35
CA MET A 1 63.96 -21.35 -42.31
C MET A 1 63.36 -21.31 -40.92
N ALA A 2 63.65 -20.27 -40.15
CA ALA A 2 62.90 -19.92 -38.93
C ALA A 2 62.98 -18.39 -38.80
N SER A 3 61.86 -17.71 -39.05
CA SER A 3 61.75 -16.26 -38.92
C SER A 3 61.07 -15.92 -37.60
N ILE A 4 61.73 -15.08 -36.80
CA ILE A 4 61.34 -14.66 -35.46
C ILE A 4 60.39 -13.46 -35.59
N ALA A 5 59.17 -13.58 -35.03
CA ALA A 5 58.19 -12.50 -35.02
C ALA A 5 58.53 -11.41 -33.97
N PRO A 6 58.29 -10.11 -34.27
CA PRO A 6 58.59 -9.02 -33.36
C PRO A 6 57.55 -8.89 -32.24
N ARG A 7 58.03 -8.71 -31.01
CA ARG A 7 57.20 -8.43 -29.82
C ARG A 7 56.77 -6.96 -29.84
N GLN A 8 55.47 -6.71 -29.97
CA GLN A 8 54.89 -5.36 -29.89
C GLN A 8 54.94 -4.85 -28.44
N SER A 9 55.58 -3.71 -28.22
CA SER A 9 55.68 -3.05 -26.92
C SER A 9 54.41 -2.25 -26.63
N VAL A 10 53.61 -2.71 -25.66
CA VAL A 10 52.41 -2.00 -25.21
C VAL A 10 52.81 -0.88 -24.24
N CYS A 11 52.30 0.34 -24.48
CA CYS A 11 52.53 1.50 -23.62
C CYS A 11 52.00 1.29 -22.18
N ARG A 12 52.78 1.73 -21.20
CA ARG A 12 52.52 1.62 -19.74
C ARG A 12 51.21 2.27 -19.28
N ARG A 13 50.60 3.13 -20.12
CA ARG A 13 49.30 3.79 -19.87
C ARG A 13 48.13 2.89 -20.28
N CYS A 14 48.26 2.17 -21.40
CA CYS A 14 47.24 1.22 -21.88
C CYS A 14 47.15 -0.01 -20.98
N LEU A 15 48.27 -0.50 -20.45
CA LEU A 15 48.32 -1.59 -19.46
C LEU A 15 47.66 -1.24 -18.11
N ARG A 16 47.57 0.05 -17.75
CA ARG A 16 46.88 0.49 -16.52
C ARG A 16 45.37 0.59 -16.70
N LEU A 17 44.90 0.95 -17.90
CA LEU A 17 43.46 1.05 -18.20
C LEU A 17 42.82 -0.32 -18.49
N ALA A 18 43.61 -1.30 -18.95
CA ALA A 18 43.14 -2.66 -19.21
C ALA A 18 43.11 -3.56 -17.96
N ARG A 19 43.53 -3.07 -16.78
CA ARG A 19 43.40 -3.86 -15.55
C ARG A 19 41.93 -3.85 -15.12
N PRO A 20 41.26 -5.02 -15.01
CA PRO A 20 39.96 -5.07 -14.36
C PRO A 20 40.11 -4.54 -12.93
N PRO A 21 39.09 -3.85 -12.38
CA PRO A 21 39.13 -3.44 -10.98
C PRO A 21 39.37 -4.71 -10.16
N LYS A 22 40.37 -4.69 -9.28
CA LYS A 22 40.55 -5.74 -8.28
C LYS A 22 39.19 -5.90 -7.61
N SER A 23 38.60 -7.09 -7.69
CA SER A 23 37.44 -7.40 -6.88
C SER A 23 37.86 -7.08 -5.45
N CYS A 24 37.26 -6.04 -4.89
CA CYS A 24 37.15 -5.91 -3.46
C CYS A 24 36.44 -7.19 -3.04
N GLN A 25 37.22 -8.16 -2.57
CA GLN A 25 36.70 -9.27 -1.81
C GLN A 25 35.78 -8.63 -0.78
N THR A 26 34.51 -8.97 -0.85
CA THR A 26 33.58 -8.68 0.23
C THR A 26 34.29 -9.15 1.49
N ARG A 27 34.64 -8.21 2.37
CA ARG A 27 34.89 -8.56 3.77
C ARG A 27 33.58 -9.21 4.20
N ASN A 28 33.59 -10.53 4.29
CA ASN A 28 32.56 -11.24 5.03
C ASN A 28 32.67 -10.70 6.46
N TYR A 29 31.71 -9.87 6.85
CA TYR A 29 31.43 -9.66 8.27
C TYR A 29 30.84 -10.99 8.77
N THR A 30 31.70 -11.94 9.07
CA THR A 30 31.36 -13.02 9.98
C THR A 30 31.27 -12.35 11.35
N SER A 31 30.06 -12.11 11.84
CA SER A 31 29.88 -11.72 13.23
C SER A 31 30.51 -12.82 14.09
N PRO A 32 31.46 -12.53 14.99
CA PRO A 32 31.78 -13.48 16.03
C PRO A 32 30.51 -13.68 16.86
N GLY A 33 29.98 -14.91 16.85
CA GLY A 33 29.01 -15.32 17.84
C GLY A 33 29.60 -15.12 19.25
N PRO A 34 28.77 -14.91 20.27
CA PRO A 34 29.26 -14.71 21.63
C PRO A 34 30.05 -15.94 22.06
N ARG A 35 31.35 -15.74 22.34
CA ARG A 35 32.16 -16.66 23.11
C ARG A 35 31.54 -16.74 24.51
N GLU A 36 31.17 -17.95 24.93
CA GLU A 36 30.93 -18.25 26.34
C GLU A 36 32.17 -17.85 27.13
N ARG A 37 32.03 -16.80 27.95
CA ARG A 37 33.01 -16.43 28.93
C ARG A 37 32.76 -17.32 30.15
N THR A 38 33.48 -18.44 30.22
CA THR A 38 33.72 -19.12 31.48
C THR A 38 34.52 -18.17 32.37
N VAL A 39 33.86 -17.63 33.41
CA VAL A 39 34.57 -17.02 34.53
C VAL A 39 35.02 -18.16 35.43
N VAL A 40 36.31 -18.45 35.32
CA VAL A 40 37.09 -19.07 36.39
C VAL A 40 37.24 -17.99 37.46
N GLU A 41 36.65 -18.20 38.63
CA GLU A 41 36.95 -17.40 39.81
C GLU A 41 37.73 -18.26 40.80
N SER A 42 38.97 -17.81 41.00
CA SER A 42 40.02 -18.39 41.81
C SER A 42 39.70 -18.32 43.30
N GLN A 43 40.17 -19.32 44.03
CA GLN A 43 40.11 -19.41 45.48
C GLN A 43 41.07 -18.44 46.17
N ASP A 44 40.72 -18.20 47.44
CA ASP A 44 41.57 -17.86 48.59
C ASP A 44 42.02 -16.40 48.81
N GLU A 45 41.45 -15.78 49.85
CA GLU A 45 42.26 -15.38 51.01
C GLU A 45 41.48 -15.55 52.33
N LYS A 46 42.11 -16.28 53.25
CA LYS A 46 41.76 -16.41 54.68
C LYS A 46 42.08 -15.13 55.44
N LYS A 47 41.22 -14.78 56.39
CA LYS A 47 41.67 -14.15 57.65
C LYS A 47 40.84 -14.65 58.82
N ASP A 48 41.54 -15.34 59.71
CA ASP A 48 41.03 -15.97 60.92
C ASP A 48 40.76 -14.95 62.05
N ILE A 49 39.95 -15.43 63.03
CA ILE A 49 40.06 -15.28 64.49
C ILE A 49 38.97 -14.49 65.27
N SER A 50 38.37 -15.28 66.18
CA SER A 50 37.76 -15.01 67.51
C SER A 50 36.29 -14.58 67.65
N GLN A 51 35.48 -15.49 68.19
CA GLN A 51 34.50 -15.23 69.27
C GLN A 51 35.20 -15.38 70.65
N PRO A 52 34.60 -15.15 71.85
CA PRO A 52 33.20 -14.79 72.21
C PRO A 52 33.07 -13.71 73.33
N SER A 53 31.86 -13.23 73.62
CA SER A 53 31.37 -13.05 75.02
C SER A 53 29.89 -12.64 75.07
N GLU A 54 29.25 -13.15 76.11
CA GLU A 54 27.83 -13.15 76.44
C GLU A 54 27.58 -12.24 77.65
N SER A 55 26.38 -11.63 77.77
CA SER A 55 25.66 -11.11 78.97
C SER A 55 24.85 -9.80 78.73
N PRO A 56 23.75 -9.54 79.49
CA PRO A 56 22.48 -8.97 78.98
C PRO A 56 22.07 -7.62 79.66
N PRO A 57 20.77 -7.29 79.89
CA PRO A 57 19.76 -6.71 78.99
C PRO A 57 19.29 -5.29 79.43
N LYS A 58 18.75 -4.44 78.51
CA LYS A 58 17.82 -3.34 78.85
C LYS A 58 16.91 -2.95 77.68
N ASP A 59 15.60 -3.10 77.87
CA ASP A 59 14.52 -2.48 77.09
C ASP A 59 14.36 -0.97 77.45
N PRO A 60 13.41 -0.20 76.87
CA PRO A 60 13.00 -0.07 75.46
C PRO A 60 12.96 1.42 75.01
N LYS A 61 13.14 1.72 73.70
CA LYS A 61 12.53 2.92 73.08
C LYS A 61 12.63 2.95 71.54
N SER A 62 11.44 2.91 70.93
CA SER A 62 10.99 3.47 69.64
C SER A 62 12.01 4.07 68.65
N SER A 63 12.12 3.45 67.46
CA SER A 63 12.33 4.18 66.20
C SER A 63 11.95 3.31 65.00
N SER A 64 11.09 3.86 64.13
CA SER A 64 10.70 3.42 62.78
C SER A 64 11.63 2.40 62.10
N SER A 65 11.13 1.17 61.87
CA SER A 65 11.82 0.14 61.11
C SER A 65 11.54 0.24 59.61
N SER A 66 12.51 0.73 58.85
CA SER A 66 12.76 0.18 57.51
C SER A 66 12.97 -1.33 57.68
N PRO A 67 12.37 -2.21 56.85
CA PRO A 67 12.49 -3.64 57.05
C PRO A 67 13.97 -4.05 56.90
N SER A 68 14.58 -4.49 58.00
CA SER A 68 15.89 -5.14 57.98
C SER A 68 15.83 -6.29 56.98
N GLN A 69 16.70 -6.28 55.97
CA GLN A 69 16.73 -7.37 55.01
C GLN A 69 17.08 -8.67 55.73
N PRO A 70 16.33 -9.77 55.51
CA PRO A 70 16.63 -11.04 56.14
C PRO A 70 18.03 -11.50 55.75
N GLY A 71 18.77 -12.06 56.71
CA GLY A 71 20.12 -12.61 56.47
C GLY A 71 20.11 -13.66 55.35
N ALA A 72 21.27 -13.89 54.71
CA ALA A 72 21.36 -14.75 53.53
C ALA A 72 20.78 -16.17 53.73
N MET A 73 20.94 -16.75 54.93
CA MET A 73 20.35 -18.04 55.28
C MET A 73 18.82 -17.97 55.40
N THR A 74 18.29 -16.93 56.05
CA THR A 74 16.85 -16.71 56.17
C THR A 74 16.21 -16.46 54.81
N ARG A 75 16.90 -15.74 53.90
CA ARG A 75 16.44 -15.53 52.52
C ARG A 75 16.38 -16.85 51.74
N ARG A 76 17.39 -17.71 51.86
CA ARG A 76 17.39 -19.04 51.20
C ARG A 76 16.32 -19.98 51.77
N LEU A 77 16.09 -19.94 53.09
CA LEU A 77 14.99 -20.70 53.71
C LEU A 77 13.64 -20.18 53.25
N GLN A 78 13.48 -18.86 53.16
CA GLN A 78 12.28 -18.23 52.59
C GLN A 78 12.06 -18.64 51.13
N GLU A 79 13.09 -18.56 50.29
CA GLU A 79 13.04 -18.97 48.88
C GLU A 79 12.69 -20.46 48.74
N ALA A 80 13.30 -21.33 49.53
CA ALA A 80 12.98 -22.75 49.57
C ALA A 80 11.52 -23.02 49.98
N THR A 81 10.96 -22.22 50.90
CA THR A 81 9.53 -22.31 51.26
C THR A 81 8.62 -21.74 50.17
N GLU A 82 9.01 -20.66 49.49
CA GLU A 82 8.27 -20.08 48.36
C GLU A 82 8.22 -21.09 47.19
N ASP A 83 9.32 -21.78 46.88
CA ASP A 83 9.39 -22.84 45.87
C ASP A 83 8.57 -24.08 46.26
N ALA A 84 8.58 -24.46 47.54
CA ALA A 84 7.74 -25.55 48.06
C ALA A 84 6.24 -25.21 48.00
N LEU A 85 5.86 -23.94 48.19
CA LEU A 85 4.48 -23.45 48.03
C LEU A 85 4.04 -23.33 46.56
N LEU A 86 4.98 -23.06 45.66
CA LEU A 86 4.72 -23.02 44.21
C LEU A 86 4.59 -24.43 43.61
N THR A 87 5.37 -25.38 44.11
CA THR A 87 5.46 -26.76 43.57
C THR A 87 4.54 -27.73 44.30
N GLY A 88 4.49 -27.68 45.63
CA GLY A 88 3.52 -28.41 46.43
C GLY A 88 2.23 -27.62 46.46
N GLY A 89 1.12 -28.20 46.00
CA GLY A 89 -0.19 -27.51 45.94
C GLY A 89 -0.79 -27.19 47.32
N ARG A 90 -2.10 -27.38 47.49
CA ARG A 90 -2.83 -26.98 48.72
C ARG A 90 -2.33 -27.60 50.03
N THR A 91 -1.60 -28.72 49.96
CA THR A 91 -1.02 -29.38 51.12
C THR A 91 0.15 -28.61 51.71
N SER A 92 0.98 -27.98 50.87
CA SER A 92 2.10 -27.14 51.33
C SER A 92 1.60 -25.89 52.05
N GLN A 93 0.50 -25.29 51.54
CA GLN A 93 -0.13 -24.11 52.13
C GLN A 93 -0.66 -24.40 53.52
N LYS A 94 -1.33 -25.54 53.72
CA LYS A 94 -1.83 -25.97 55.04
C LYS A 94 -0.69 -26.22 56.02
N LEU A 95 0.41 -26.85 55.57
CA LEU A 95 1.58 -27.06 56.43
C LEU A 95 2.21 -25.73 56.88
N VAL A 96 2.22 -24.71 56.01
CA VAL A 96 2.69 -23.36 56.37
C VAL A 96 1.69 -22.64 57.28
N GLU A 97 0.39 -22.87 57.13
CA GLU A 97 -0.64 -22.38 58.04
C GLU A 97 -0.50 -22.98 59.44
N ASP A 98 -0.16 -24.26 59.53
CA ASP A 98 -0.02 -25.03 60.77
C ASP A 98 1.34 -24.82 61.46
N ALA A 99 2.39 -24.42 60.72
CA ALA A 99 3.76 -24.25 61.22
C ALA A 99 4.00 -22.99 62.09
N GLY A 100 2.97 -22.21 62.42
CA GLY A 100 3.05 -21.14 63.41
C GLY A 100 3.91 -19.92 63.01
N PHE A 101 4.02 -19.61 61.71
CA PHE A 101 4.66 -18.36 61.26
C PHE A 101 3.90 -17.12 61.77
N SER A 102 4.61 -16.02 62.02
CA SER A 102 3.95 -14.74 62.38
C SER A 102 2.96 -14.33 61.28
N GLU A 103 1.78 -13.88 61.68
CA GLU A 103 0.66 -13.57 60.78
C GLU A 103 1.03 -12.54 59.70
N GLU A 104 1.81 -11.52 60.04
CA GLU A 104 2.31 -10.54 59.08
C GLU A 104 3.23 -11.13 58.00
N LEU A 105 4.04 -12.15 58.34
CA LEU A 105 4.93 -12.81 57.37
C LEU A 105 4.14 -13.76 56.48
N LYS A 106 3.14 -14.45 57.05
CA LYS A 106 2.22 -15.30 56.30
C LYS A 106 1.46 -14.50 55.24
N GLU A 107 0.92 -13.34 55.60
CA GLU A 107 0.25 -12.45 54.65
C GLU A 107 1.19 -11.93 53.56
N LYS A 108 2.42 -11.55 53.93
CA LYS A 108 3.46 -11.14 52.96
C LYS A 108 3.78 -12.28 51.98
N LEU A 109 3.89 -13.51 52.45
CA LEU A 109 4.12 -14.68 51.59
C LEU A 109 2.94 -14.95 50.67
N PHE A 110 1.70 -14.93 51.19
CA PHE A 110 0.52 -15.09 50.34
C PHE A 110 0.39 -13.98 49.30
N ASN A 111 0.72 -12.74 49.65
CA ASN A 111 0.71 -11.62 48.71
C ASN A 111 1.79 -11.79 47.64
N LYS A 112 3.00 -12.24 47.99
CA LYS A 112 4.04 -12.59 47.02
C LYS A 112 3.64 -13.73 46.10
N VAL A 113 2.98 -14.76 46.63
CA VAL A 113 2.47 -15.89 45.83
C VAL A 113 1.37 -15.41 44.87
N LYS A 114 0.43 -14.59 45.36
CA LYS A 114 -0.60 -13.98 44.52
C LYS A 114 0.03 -13.11 43.43
N GLU A 115 1.04 -12.31 43.77
CA GLU A 115 1.78 -11.49 42.81
C GLU A 115 2.50 -12.35 41.77
N ALA A 116 3.23 -13.39 42.18
CA ALA A 116 3.92 -14.30 41.28
C ALA A 116 2.94 -15.05 40.35
N GLN A 117 1.81 -15.52 40.89
CA GLN A 117 0.74 -16.14 40.11
C GLN A 117 0.09 -15.15 39.14
N PHE A 118 -0.14 -13.91 39.56
CA PHE A 118 -0.67 -12.84 38.73
C PHE A 118 0.30 -12.51 37.59
N ARG A 119 1.59 -12.32 37.89
CA ARG A 119 2.64 -12.07 36.90
C ARG A 119 2.79 -13.22 35.90
N LYS A 120 2.64 -14.47 36.36
CA LYS A 120 2.66 -15.65 35.49
C LYS A 120 1.42 -15.73 34.59
N ARG A 121 0.23 -15.45 35.13
CA ARG A 121 -1.03 -15.52 34.37
C ARG A 121 -1.14 -14.40 33.34
N PHE A 122 -0.61 -13.21 33.66
CA PHE A 122 -0.69 -12.01 32.82
C PHE A 122 0.67 -11.64 32.22
N SER A 123 1.57 -12.61 32.05
CA SER A 123 2.94 -12.37 31.57
C SER A 123 2.97 -11.67 30.20
N SER A 124 2.06 -12.02 29.30
CA SER A 124 1.93 -11.37 27.99
C SER A 124 1.45 -9.92 28.09
N ALA A 125 0.45 -9.63 28.93
CA ALA A 125 -0.05 -8.27 29.15
C ALA A 125 1.01 -7.36 29.82
N PHE A 126 1.83 -7.92 30.71
CA PHE A 126 2.97 -7.19 31.30
C PHE A 126 4.10 -6.94 30.29
N ALA A 127 4.29 -7.83 29.32
CA ALA A 127 5.19 -7.59 28.20
C ALA A 127 4.63 -6.48 27.32
N GLU A 128 3.36 -6.54 26.90
CA GLU A 128 2.70 -5.50 26.09
C GLU A 128 2.76 -4.11 26.71
N ALA A 129 2.55 -4.01 28.03
CA ALA A 129 2.61 -2.73 28.74
C ALA A 129 4.05 -2.25 29.03
N GLY A 130 5.08 -3.03 28.70
CA GLY A 130 6.48 -2.70 28.95
C GLY A 130 6.87 -2.64 30.44
N ILE A 131 6.01 -3.14 31.34
CA ILE A 131 6.14 -2.95 32.80
C ILE A 131 7.21 -3.88 33.43
N SER A 132 7.65 -4.92 32.73
CA SER A 132 8.69 -5.81 33.23
C SER A 132 10.07 -5.14 33.19
N SER A 133 10.85 -5.22 34.27
CA SER A 133 12.17 -4.59 34.40
C SER A 133 13.21 -5.03 33.36
N SER A 134 12.94 -6.10 32.61
CA SER A 134 13.76 -6.60 31.50
C SER A 134 13.27 -6.18 30.11
N SER A 135 12.12 -5.52 29.99
CA SER A 135 11.46 -5.20 28.70
C SER A 135 12.23 -4.16 27.88
N SER A 136 12.84 -3.17 28.54
CA SER A 136 13.53 -2.06 27.86
C SER A 136 14.85 -2.45 27.19
N ALA A 137 15.38 -3.65 27.46
CA ALA A 137 16.65 -4.14 26.92
C ALA A 137 16.48 -5.12 25.74
N VAL A 138 15.24 -5.45 25.37
CA VAL A 138 14.90 -6.55 24.46
C VAL A 138 14.33 -5.95 23.17
N GLY A 139 14.86 -6.35 22.01
CA GLY A 139 14.44 -5.81 20.71
C GLY A 139 12.97 -6.13 20.39
N GLU A 140 12.36 -5.34 19.51
CA GLU A 140 10.94 -5.46 19.12
C GLU A 140 10.56 -6.87 18.65
N GLY A 141 11.43 -7.56 17.90
CA GLY A 141 11.17 -8.94 17.45
C GLY A 141 11.00 -9.93 18.61
N SER A 142 11.84 -9.84 19.62
CA SER A 142 11.74 -10.64 20.85
C SER A 142 10.54 -10.23 21.72
N HIS A 143 10.14 -8.96 21.67
CA HIS A 143 8.93 -8.47 22.32
C HIS A 143 7.68 -9.11 21.70
N HIS A 144 7.57 -9.10 20.37
CA HIS A 144 6.46 -9.73 19.66
C HIS A 144 6.35 -11.24 19.91
N ILE A 145 7.48 -11.94 20.04
CA ILE A 145 7.51 -13.38 20.36
C ILE A 145 7.03 -13.63 21.81
N ALA A 146 7.40 -12.77 22.75
CA ALA A 146 7.00 -12.91 24.15
C ALA A 146 5.52 -12.59 24.39
N THR A 147 4.96 -11.65 23.61
CA THR A 147 3.53 -11.29 23.66
C THR A 147 2.66 -12.29 22.89
N ALA A 148 3.22 -13.05 21.95
CA ALA A 148 2.47 -13.98 21.14
C ALA A 148 1.77 -15.05 22.01
N ALA A 149 0.54 -15.39 21.61
CA ALA A 149 -0.21 -16.45 22.27
C ALA A 149 0.54 -17.80 22.10
N PRO A 150 0.53 -18.68 23.13
CA PRO A 150 1.07 -20.03 23.00
C PRO A 150 0.40 -20.78 21.84
N TRP A 151 1.18 -21.51 21.04
CA TRP A 151 0.65 -22.27 19.90
C TRP A 151 -0.28 -23.40 20.37
N THR A 152 -1.55 -23.33 19.99
CA THR A 152 -2.61 -24.28 20.38
C THR A 152 -2.90 -25.37 19.34
N GLY A 153 -2.04 -25.52 18.32
CA GLY A 153 -2.22 -26.48 17.22
C GLY A 153 -3.16 -26.01 16.10
N LYS A 154 -3.89 -24.91 16.31
CA LYS A 154 -4.66 -24.20 15.30
C LYS A 154 -4.23 -22.73 15.31
N GLU A 155 -3.95 -22.17 14.14
CA GLU A 155 -3.65 -20.74 14.01
C GLU A 155 -4.93 -19.90 14.22
N THR A 156 -4.77 -18.70 14.77
CA THR A 156 -5.89 -17.74 14.85
C THR A 156 -6.12 -17.10 13.47
N THR A 157 -7.31 -16.58 13.22
CA THR A 157 -7.62 -15.91 11.93
C THR A 157 -6.70 -14.71 11.66
N HIS A 158 -6.41 -13.93 12.70
CA HIS A 158 -5.49 -12.80 12.60
C HIS A 158 -4.08 -13.24 12.18
N ASP A 159 -3.55 -14.27 12.83
CA ASP A 159 -2.22 -14.79 12.56
C ASP A 159 -2.11 -15.42 11.16
N ALA A 160 -3.18 -16.11 10.73
CA ALA A 160 -3.29 -16.64 9.36
C ALA A 160 -3.25 -15.51 8.30
N VAL A 161 -3.98 -14.41 8.54
CA VAL A 161 -3.99 -13.24 7.64
C VAL A 161 -2.63 -12.55 7.64
N LEU A 162 -1.99 -12.39 8.81
CA LEU A 162 -0.65 -11.80 8.92
C LEU A 162 0.37 -12.61 8.11
N ARG A 163 0.33 -13.95 8.25
CA ARG A 163 1.17 -14.86 7.46
C ARG A 163 0.89 -14.75 5.97
N MET A 164 -0.37 -14.64 5.54
CA MET A 164 -0.72 -14.41 4.13
C MET A 164 -0.17 -13.07 3.60
N LEU A 165 -0.20 -12.01 4.41
CA LEU A 165 0.35 -10.71 4.04
C LEU A 165 1.88 -10.75 3.94
N ASP A 166 2.55 -11.44 4.86
CA ASP A 166 4.00 -11.62 4.80
C ASP A 166 4.42 -12.51 3.62
N ASP A 167 3.67 -13.59 3.36
CA ASP A 167 3.87 -14.47 2.22
C ASP A 167 3.59 -13.75 0.89
N SER A 168 2.68 -12.78 0.85
CA SER A 168 2.44 -11.94 -0.34
C SER A 168 3.64 -11.05 -0.70
N LYS A 169 4.45 -10.67 0.30
CA LYS A 169 5.63 -9.82 0.15
C LYS A 169 6.94 -10.60 0.08
N LYS A 170 6.87 -11.94 0.01
CA LYS A 170 8.06 -12.77 -0.07
C LYS A 170 8.80 -12.48 -1.37
N PRO A 171 10.07 -12.04 -1.30
CA PRO A 171 10.80 -11.75 -2.51
C PRO A 171 10.95 -13.04 -3.33
N LEU A 172 10.96 -12.90 -4.65
CA LEU A 172 11.25 -14.02 -5.56
C LEU A 172 12.52 -14.76 -5.10
N SER A 173 12.53 -16.08 -5.31
CA SER A 173 13.69 -16.91 -4.99
C SER A 173 14.96 -16.30 -5.59
N PRO A 174 16.13 -16.45 -4.95
CA PRO A 174 17.37 -15.84 -5.41
C PRO A 174 17.72 -16.11 -6.88
N GLU A 175 17.24 -17.22 -7.44
CA GLU A 175 17.42 -17.63 -8.84
C GLU A 175 16.51 -16.85 -9.81
N LEU A 176 15.29 -16.51 -9.40
CA LEU A 176 14.32 -15.71 -10.15
C LEU A 176 14.45 -14.20 -9.88
N ARG A 177 15.18 -13.83 -8.83
CA ARG A 177 15.53 -12.44 -8.56
C ARG A 177 16.47 -11.97 -9.66
N GLY A 178 15.94 -11.21 -10.61
CA GLY A 178 16.75 -10.54 -11.62
C GLY A 178 17.94 -9.86 -10.96
N LYS A 179 19.14 -10.02 -11.53
CA LYS A 179 20.35 -9.35 -11.03
C LYS A 179 20.01 -7.88 -10.82
N PHE A 180 20.14 -7.40 -9.59
CA PHE A 180 19.89 -6.01 -9.25
C PHE A 180 20.80 -5.15 -10.13
N ARG A 181 20.26 -4.64 -11.24
CA ARG A 181 20.92 -3.60 -12.01
C ARG A 181 20.83 -2.40 -11.09
N THR A 182 21.94 -2.04 -10.46
CA THR A 182 22.07 -0.70 -9.90
C THR A 182 21.58 0.25 -10.97
N PRO A 183 20.51 1.02 -10.71
CA PRO A 183 20.11 2.04 -11.66
C PRO A 183 21.36 2.89 -11.84
N VAL A 184 21.83 2.99 -13.08
CA VAL A 184 22.88 3.94 -13.41
C VAL A 184 22.40 5.27 -12.82
N PRO A 185 23.20 5.97 -12.00
CA PRO A 185 22.78 7.21 -11.37
C PRO A 185 22.10 8.09 -12.42
N VAL A 186 20.79 8.29 -12.24
CA VAL A 186 20.00 9.07 -13.17
C VAL A 186 20.49 10.50 -13.02
N ASP A 187 21.26 10.98 -13.99
CA ASP A 187 21.63 12.39 -14.09
C ASP A 187 20.34 13.21 -14.15
N MET A 188 19.89 13.75 -13.01
CA MET A 188 18.75 14.68 -12.95
C MET A 188 19.08 16.07 -13.53
N ARG A 189 20.26 16.23 -14.12
CA ARG A 189 20.64 17.45 -14.83
C ARG A 189 19.79 17.54 -16.09
N ILE A 190 19.05 18.63 -16.26
CA ILE A 190 18.26 18.92 -17.45
C ILE A 190 19.18 18.82 -18.68
N LYS A 191 19.12 17.70 -19.40
CA LYS A 191 19.83 17.51 -20.65
C LYS A 191 18.97 18.16 -21.73
N ARG A 192 19.58 19.00 -22.56
CA ARG A 192 18.92 19.51 -23.76
C ARG A 192 18.63 18.30 -24.64
N ASP A 193 17.37 18.14 -25.04
CA ASP A 193 16.98 17.08 -25.96
C ASP A 193 17.87 17.14 -27.20
N PRO A 194 18.34 15.98 -27.71
CA PRO A 194 19.15 15.95 -28.92
C PRO A 194 18.38 16.65 -30.05
N ALA A 195 19.06 17.51 -30.79
CA ALA A 195 18.46 18.19 -31.93
C ALA A 195 17.97 17.14 -32.94
N MET A 196 16.66 16.89 -32.96
CA MET A 196 16.05 15.92 -33.85
C MET A 196 16.37 16.31 -35.30
N SER A 197 16.92 15.37 -36.06
CA SER A 197 17.14 15.57 -37.49
C SER A 197 15.80 15.85 -38.19
N ALA A 198 15.83 16.58 -39.31
CA ALA A 198 14.61 16.92 -40.05
C ALA A 198 13.77 15.68 -40.44
N SER A 199 14.40 14.52 -40.59
CA SER A 199 13.77 13.23 -40.89
C SER A 199 13.15 12.51 -39.69
N GLN A 200 13.51 12.86 -38.45
CA GLN A 200 12.92 12.33 -37.22
C GLN A 200 11.82 13.23 -36.64
N ARG A 201 11.56 14.40 -37.24
CA ARG A 201 10.43 15.23 -36.82
C ARG A 201 9.15 14.45 -37.13
N PRO A 202 8.29 14.20 -36.13
CA PRO A 202 6.98 13.63 -36.43
C PRO A 202 6.31 14.56 -37.44
N ARG A 203 5.72 13.98 -38.50
CA ARG A 203 4.92 14.79 -39.43
C ARG A 203 3.91 15.57 -38.59
N PRO A 204 3.70 16.87 -38.87
CA PRO A 204 2.68 17.64 -38.18
C PRO A 204 1.37 16.84 -38.31
N LEU A 205 0.81 16.46 -37.17
CA LEU A 205 -0.43 15.71 -37.13
C LEU A 205 -1.46 16.56 -37.88
N LEU A 206 -2.12 15.95 -38.86
CA LEU A 206 -3.22 16.61 -39.53
C LEU A 206 -4.24 17.02 -38.45
N PRO A 207 -4.88 18.19 -38.58
CA PRO A 207 -5.94 18.56 -37.67
C PRO A 207 -6.99 17.44 -37.63
N PRO A 208 -7.57 17.15 -36.46
CA PRO A 208 -8.62 16.15 -36.35
C PRO A 208 -9.71 16.40 -37.39
N PHE A 209 -10.15 15.35 -38.07
CA PHE A 209 -11.22 15.44 -39.05
C PHE A 209 -12.54 15.75 -38.32
N ARG A 210 -12.93 17.03 -38.31
CA ARG A 210 -14.14 17.56 -37.65
C ARG A 210 -14.75 18.65 -38.53
N ASP A 211 -16.07 18.63 -38.65
CA ASP A 211 -16.84 19.59 -39.44
C ASP A 211 -17.42 20.67 -38.51
N PRO A 212 -16.88 21.91 -38.51
CA PRO A 212 -17.32 22.97 -37.59
C PRO A 212 -18.75 23.44 -37.87
N ASP A 213 -19.19 23.35 -39.13
CA ASP A 213 -20.53 23.76 -39.55
C ASP A 213 -21.60 22.81 -38.99
N TRP A 214 -21.29 21.52 -38.88
CA TRP A 214 -22.17 20.53 -38.25
C TRP A 214 -22.25 20.75 -36.73
N GLU A 215 -21.10 20.99 -36.08
CA GLU A 215 -21.07 21.29 -34.64
C GLU A 215 -21.93 22.53 -34.33
N ALA A 216 -21.82 23.59 -35.14
CA ALA A 216 -22.61 24.81 -34.95
C ALA A 216 -24.12 24.58 -35.13
N ALA A 217 -24.53 23.75 -36.10
CA ALA A 217 -25.93 23.43 -36.34
C ALA A 217 -26.56 22.65 -35.17
N GLU A 218 -25.87 21.61 -34.70
CA GLU A 218 -26.40 20.70 -33.68
C GLU A 218 -26.17 21.19 -32.25
N ARG A 219 -25.31 22.20 -32.05
CA ARG A 219 -24.98 22.75 -30.73
C ARG A 219 -26.22 23.15 -29.92
N THR A 220 -27.21 23.75 -30.56
CA THR A 220 -28.44 24.19 -29.88
C THR A 220 -29.23 23.02 -29.28
N TYR A 221 -29.35 21.93 -30.02
CA TYR A 221 -29.99 20.70 -29.55
C TYR A 221 -29.18 20.06 -28.42
N MET A 222 -27.86 19.97 -28.58
CA MET A 222 -27.00 19.37 -27.58
C MET A 222 -26.97 20.16 -26.28
N GLU A 223 -26.90 21.50 -26.33
CA GLU A 223 -27.01 22.37 -25.15
C GLU A 223 -28.32 22.15 -24.41
N LEU A 224 -29.46 22.15 -25.13
CA LEU A 224 -30.77 21.87 -24.56
C LEU A 224 -30.83 20.47 -23.90
N SER A 225 -30.27 19.45 -24.54
CA SER A 225 -30.22 18.10 -23.97
C SER A 225 -29.41 18.03 -22.69
N ILE A 226 -28.31 18.78 -22.60
CA ILE A 226 -27.44 18.82 -21.42
C ILE A 226 -28.10 19.57 -20.29
N ASP A 227 -28.80 20.66 -20.59
CA ASP A 227 -29.59 21.39 -19.60
C ASP A 227 -30.70 20.49 -19.03
N ASN A 228 -31.36 19.70 -19.88
CA ASN A 228 -32.32 18.69 -19.43
C ASN A 228 -31.65 17.65 -18.51
N LEU A 229 -30.52 17.05 -18.92
CA LEU A 229 -29.77 16.10 -18.08
C LEU A 229 -29.33 16.71 -16.74
N ASN A 230 -28.87 17.96 -16.75
CA ASN A 230 -28.47 18.67 -15.55
C ASN A 230 -29.67 18.99 -14.65
N SER A 231 -30.85 19.25 -15.22
CA SER A 231 -32.09 19.43 -14.45
C SER A 231 -32.49 18.15 -13.71
N ILE A 232 -32.47 16.99 -14.38
CA ILE A 232 -32.75 15.68 -13.80
C ILE A 232 -31.67 15.31 -12.76
N THR A 233 -30.42 15.63 -13.05
CA THR A 233 -29.31 15.39 -12.12
C THR A 233 -29.46 16.22 -10.85
N ARG A 234 -29.94 17.47 -10.97
CA ARG A 234 -30.22 18.34 -9.82
C ARG A 234 -31.34 17.78 -8.96
N THR A 235 -32.43 17.30 -9.54
CA THR A 235 -33.53 16.70 -8.77
C THR A 235 -33.08 15.43 -8.05
N TYR A 236 -32.28 14.58 -8.72
CA TYR A 236 -31.68 13.39 -8.10
C TYR A 236 -30.74 13.73 -6.94
N ASN A 237 -29.81 14.68 -7.14
CA ASN A 237 -28.79 15.03 -6.16
C ASN A 237 -29.37 15.66 -4.88
N LEU A 238 -30.57 16.26 -4.94
CA LEU A 238 -31.28 16.77 -3.76
C LEU A 238 -31.75 15.63 -2.84
N MET A 239 -32.10 14.47 -3.42
CA MET A 239 -32.55 13.30 -2.67
C MET A 239 -31.39 12.39 -2.25
N ALA A 240 -30.24 12.48 -2.93
CA ALA A 240 -29.12 11.56 -2.74
C ALA A 240 -28.18 11.96 -1.58
N PRO A 241 -27.67 10.98 -0.81
CA PRO A 241 -26.57 11.22 0.14
C PRO A 241 -25.28 11.60 -0.62
N ASP A 242 -24.33 12.28 0.06
CA ASP A 242 -23.19 12.94 -0.60
C ASP A 242 -22.33 12.03 -1.49
N LEU A 243 -22.15 10.76 -1.12
CA LEU A 243 -21.37 9.79 -1.90
C LEU A 243 -22.06 9.34 -3.20
N ALA A 244 -23.39 9.42 -3.27
CA ALA A 244 -24.18 9.00 -4.42
C ALA A 244 -24.50 10.14 -5.39
N LYS A 245 -24.08 11.38 -5.08
CA LYS A 245 -24.33 12.53 -5.94
C LYS A 245 -23.58 12.41 -7.27
N LYS A 246 -24.27 12.71 -8.36
CA LYS A 246 -23.74 12.68 -9.72
C LYS A 246 -23.18 14.06 -10.11
N PRO A 247 -22.06 14.13 -10.83
CA PRO A 247 -21.53 15.40 -11.33
C PRO A 247 -22.41 15.95 -12.46
N TYR A 248 -22.38 17.26 -12.65
CA TYR A 248 -23.03 17.90 -13.78
C TYR A 248 -22.30 17.62 -15.10
N PHE A 249 -23.07 17.60 -16.19
CA PHE A 249 -22.59 17.38 -17.55
C PHE A 249 -22.19 18.70 -18.21
N SER A 250 -21.15 18.66 -19.03
CA SER A 250 -20.68 19.79 -19.83
C SER A 250 -20.57 19.40 -21.30
N LEU A 251 -21.05 20.27 -22.18
CA LEU A 251 -21.11 20.03 -23.63
C LEU A 251 -19.78 19.59 -24.20
N GLN A 252 -18.72 20.33 -23.87
CA GLN A 252 -17.40 20.04 -24.40
C GLN A 252 -16.88 18.66 -23.97
N ARG A 253 -17.15 18.24 -22.72
CA ARG A 253 -16.67 16.95 -22.20
C ARG A 253 -17.39 15.79 -22.89
N GLU A 254 -18.71 15.91 -23.05
CA GLU A 254 -19.52 14.87 -23.70
C GLU A 254 -19.19 14.77 -25.20
N LEU A 255 -18.99 15.90 -25.89
CA LEU A 255 -18.53 15.92 -27.27
C LEU A 255 -17.16 15.23 -27.44
N LEU A 256 -16.19 15.58 -26.58
CA LEU A 256 -14.87 14.93 -26.62
C LEU A 256 -14.94 13.43 -26.33
N GLY A 257 -15.82 13.01 -25.40
CA GLY A 257 -16.09 11.60 -25.13
C GLY A 257 -16.66 10.87 -26.34
N ALA A 258 -17.70 11.44 -26.97
CA ALA A 258 -18.32 10.90 -28.17
C ALA A 258 -17.30 10.76 -29.32
N PHE A 259 -16.44 11.77 -29.52
CA PHE A 259 -15.39 11.69 -30.52
C PHE A 259 -14.36 10.60 -30.22
N ALA A 260 -13.99 10.41 -28.96
CA ALA A 260 -13.05 9.37 -28.56
C ALA A 260 -13.62 7.96 -28.79
N GLU A 261 -14.93 7.77 -28.58
CA GLU A 261 -15.61 6.50 -28.80
C GLU A 261 -15.77 6.16 -30.30
N VAL A 262 -16.08 7.15 -31.13
CA VAL A 262 -16.27 6.97 -32.58
C VAL A 262 -14.94 6.86 -33.34
N ALA A 263 -13.87 7.48 -32.84
CA ALA A 263 -12.54 7.49 -33.47
C ALA A 263 -12.04 6.12 -33.99
N PRO A 264 -12.11 5.01 -33.22
CA PRO A 264 -11.68 3.70 -33.71
C PRO A 264 -12.55 3.14 -34.86
N GLN A 265 -13.85 3.48 -34.88
CA GLN A 265 -14.79 2.99 -35.89
C GLN A 265 -14.68 3.78 -37.21
N LEU A 266 -14.32 5.06 -37.11
CA LEU A 266 -14.27 5.99 -38.25
C LEU A 266 -13.39 5.50 -39.41
N ALA A 267 -12.25 4.88 -39.11
CA ALA A 267 -11.34 4.39 -40.14
C ALA A 267 -11.94 3.28 -41.01
N ASN A 268 -12.74 2.39 -40.41
CA ASN A 268 -13.42 1.32 -41.13
C ASN A 268 -14.60 1.86 -41.93
N GLU A 269 -15.38 2.78 -41.36
CA GLU A 269 -16.47 3.47 -42.05
C GLU A 269 -16.00 4.26 -43.27
N ILE A 270 -14.87 4.96 -43.19
CA ILE A 270 -14.30 5.66 -44.35
C ILE A 270 -13.92 4.64 -45.43
N LYS A 271 -13.31 3.51 -45.07
CA LYS A 271 -12.96 2.45 -46.02
C LYS A 271 -14.20 1.84 -46.66
N GLU A 272 -15.21 1.49 -45.87
CA GLU A 272 -16.46 0.93 -46.36
C GLU A 272 -17.23 1.91 -47.25
N ARG A 273 -17.28 3.20 -46.91
CA ARG A 273 -17.95 4.21 -47.75
C ARG A 273 -17.20 4.49 -49.05
N THR A 274 -15.87 4.47 -49.00
CA THR A 274 -15.02 4.67 -50.20
C THR A 274 -15.01 3.44 -51.11
N THR A 275 -15.12 2.23 -50.56
CA THR A 275 -15.29 1.01 -51.38
C THR A 275 -16.73 0.86 -51.87
N ARG A 276 -17.72 1.37 -51.15
CA ARG A 276 -19.14 1.40 -51.53
C ARG A 276 -19.47 2.48 -52.57
N VAL A 277 -18.49 3.02 -53.31
CA VAL A 277 -18.78 3.89 -54.45
C VAL A 277 -19.83 3.22 -55.33
N LYS A 278 -20.91 3.99 -55.50
CA LYS A 278 -22.22 3.66 -56.08
C LYS A 278 -22.05 2.92 -57.40
N SER A 279 -22.34 1.62 -57.47
CA SER A 279 -22.67 1.00 -58.75
C SER A 279 -23.93 1.69 -59.28
N PRO A 280 -23.90 2.37 -60.45
CA PRO A 280 -25.12 2.90 -61.02
C PRO A 280 -25.98 1.72 -61.48
N GLY A 281 -27.10 1.52 -60.81
CA GLY A 281 -28.34 0.93 -61.33
C GLY A 281 -28.26 -0.41 -62.07
N LEU A 282 -28.66 -1.48 -61.38
CA LEU A 282 -29.28 -2.63 -62.03
C LEU A 282 -30.56 -2.99 -61.24
N GLY A 283 -31.71 -2.47 -61.69
CA GLY A 283 -33.03 -3.01 -61.31
C GLY A 283 -34.12 -2.01 -60.88
N GLY A 284 -34.84 -1.46 -61.87
CA GLY A 284 -36.31 -1.37 -61.85
C GLY A 284 -36.99 -0.16 -61.19
N GLY A 285 -37.73 0.62 -62.00
CA GLY A 285 -38.88 1.41 -61.53
C GLY A 285 -39.00 2.82 -62.10
N ARG A 286 -39.94 3.00 -63.03
CA ARG A 286 -40.25 4.23 -63.77
C ARG A 286 -40.75 5.36 -62.84
N HIS A 287 -40.26 6.58 -63.05
CA HIS A 287 -41.12 7.76 -63.14
C HIS A 287 -40.48 8.82 -64.04
N GLN A 288 -41.07 9.00 -65.22
CA GLN A 288 -40.81 10.12 -66.10
C GLN A 288 -41.57 11.33 -65.52
N THR A 289 -40.87 12.43 -65.24
CA THR A 289 -41.40 13.79 -65.46
C THR A 289 -40.24 14.74 -65.74
N ALA A 290 -40.23 15.19 -66.99
CA ALA A 290 -39.68 16.41 -67.57
C ALA A 290 -38.77 17.34 -66.74
N ALA A 291 -37.60 17.61 -67.35
CA ALA A 291 -36.96 18.92 -67.46
C ALA A 291 -36.90 19.80 -66.19
N ALA A 292 -35.84 19.64 -65.41
CA ALA A 292 -35.31 20.67 -64.52
C ALA A 292 -33.78 20.62 -64.57
N GLY A 293 -33.14 21.78 -64.55
CA GLY A 293 -31.84 22.04 -65.14
C GLY A 293 -30.63 21.48 -64.39
N ILE A 294 -29.60 21.17 -65.18
CA ILE A 294 -28.24 20.78 -64.76
C ILE A 294 -27.49 21.95 -64.04
N PHE A 295 -28.12 23.11 -63.86
CA PHE A 295 -27.53 24.29 -63.22
C PHE A 295 -27.83 24.42 -61.71
N GLU A 296 -28.60 23.51 -61.12
CA GLU A 296 -29.05 23.61 -59.71
C GLU A 296 -28.13 22.89 -58.71
N ASN A 297 -27.05 22.25 -59.18
CA ASN A 297 -26.20 21.41 -58.32
C ASN A 297 -24.85 22.05 -57.93
N PHE A 298 -24.68 23.36 -58.16
CA PHE A 298 -23.41 24.05 -57.89
C PHE A 298 -23.54 25.42 -57.20
N GLY A 299 -24.75 25.79 -56.74
CA GLY A 299 -25.04 27.11 -56.19
C GLY A 299 -25.42 27.12 -54.71
N GLY A 300 -24.40 27.11 -53.84
CA GLY A 300 -24.41 27.93 -52.61
C GLY A 300 -25.24 27.48 -51.40
N GLY A 301 -24.52 27.10 -50.34
CA GLY A 301 -24.97 27.21 -48.94
C GLY A 301 -25.60 25.96 -48.37
N SER A 302 -24.80 25.15 -47.68
CA SER A 302 -25.26 24.04 -46.84
C SER A 302 -26.06 24.53 -45.63
N SER A 303 -27.33 24.89 -45.82
CA SER A 303 -28.28 24.97 -44.72
C SER A 303 -28.76 23.55 -44.37
N PRO A 304 -28.56 23.06 -43.14
CA PRO A 304 -29.00 21.73 -42.75
C PRO A 304 -30.53 21.64 -42.81
N ARG A 305 -31.03 20.62 -43.54
CA ARG A 305 -32.46 20.38 -43.70
C ARG A 305 -33.00 19.69 -42.44
N ILE A 306 -33.55 20.49 -41.53
CA ILE A 306 -34.23 20.02 -40.31
C ILE A 306 -35.40 19.11 -40.72
N ARG A 307 -35.34 17.83 -40.34
CA ARG A 307 -36.45 16.89 -40.52
C ARG A 307 -37.34 16.95 -39.29
N LEU A 308 -38.55 17.47 -39.46
CA LEU A 308 -39.58 17.44 -38.43
C LEU A 308 -40.25 16.06 -38.49
N GLU A 309 -40.02 15.23 -37.47
CA GLU A 309 -40.44 13.82 -37.43
C GLU A 309 -41.89 13.58 -36.97
N ALA A 310 -42.75 14.61 -36.94
CA ALA A 310 -44.17 14.45 -36.62
C ALA A 310 -45.05 14.79 -37.84
N GLU A 311 -45.57 13.76 -38.52
CA GLU A 311 -46.57 13.85 -39.60
C GLU A 311 -47.98 14.21 -39.10
N GLU A 312 -48.11 14.88 -37.95
CA GLU A 312 -49.40 15.39 -37.50
C GLU A 312 -49.56 16.84 -37.97
N LYS A 313 -49.95 16.99 -39.23
CA LYS A 313 -50.51 18.20 -39.88
C LYS A 313 -50.07 19.51 -39.22
N ALA A 314 -48.82 19.92 -39.50
CA ALA A 314 -48.35 21.26 -39.16
C ALA A 314 -49.37 22.29 -39.67
N TYR A 315 -49.90 23.07 -38.73
CA TYR A 315 -50.86 24.14 -39.00
C TYR A 315 -50.27 25.08 -40.06
N GLY A 316 -50.80 25.00 -41.28
CA GLY A 316 -50.24 25.69 -42.42
C GLY A 316 -50.65 27.15 -42.43
N PHE A 317 -49.84 28.02 -43.04
CA PHE A 317 -50.16 29.44 -43.28
C PHE A 317 -51.53 29.64 -43.94
N LYS A 318 -51.98 28.65 -44.72
CA LYS A 318 -53.29 28.63 -45.39
C LYS A 318 -54.46 28.31 -44.45
N ASP A 319 -54.22 27.57 -43.37
CA ASP A 319 -55.19 27.33 -42.30
C ASP A 319 -55.22 28.52 -41.32
N TRP A 320 -54.05 29.11 -41.03
CA TRP A 320 -53.95 30.39 -40.31
C TRP A 320 -54.74 31.52 -40.99
N TRP A 321 -54.55 31.74 -42.29
CA TRP A 321 -55.30 32.76 -43.05
C TRP A 321 -56.81 32.49 -43.09
N ARG A 322 -57.22 31.22 -43.11
CA ARG A 322 -58.64 30.83 -43.09
C ARG A 322 -59.30 31.14 -41.74
N ASP A 323 -58.54 31.04 -40.65
CA ASP A 323 -59.02 31.28 -39.29
C ASP A 323 -59.12 32.78 -38.99
N VAL A 324 -58.17 33.58 -39.49
CA VAL A 324 -58.15 35.04 -39.31
C VAL A 324 -59.35 35.74 -39.95
N TRP A 325 -59.91 35.18 -41.03
CA TRP A 325 -61.07 35.75 -41.74
C TRP A 325 -62.40 35.05 -41.44
N LYS A 326 -62.43 34.15 -40.46
CA LYS A 326 -63.64 33.43 -40.01
C LYS A 326 -64.34 34.06 -38.81
N LYS A 327 -63.97 35.28 -38.45
CA LYS A 327 -64.63 36.08 -37.42
C LYS A 327 -65.16 37.38 -38.01
#